data_AF-A0A962T1P8-F1
#
_entry.id   AF-A0A962T1P8-F1
#
_cell.length_a   1.000
_cell.length_b   1.000
_cell.length_c   1.000
_cell.angle_alpha   90.00
_cell.angle_beta   90.00
_cell.angle_gamma   90.00
#
_symmetry.space_group_name_H-M   'P 1'
#
loop_
_entity.id
_entity.type
_entity.pdbx_description
1 polymer ?
#
loop_
_entity_poly.entity_id
_entity_poly.type
_entity_poly.pdbx_seq_one_letter_code
_entity_poly.pdbx_strand_id
1 'polypeptide(L)'
;MAETDANAQAQPEAQTETVEASEFGSLLQREFKPKSDQAKEAVENAVRTLAEQALQHTTLISKDVLKSIESMIAAIDRKLSEQINLIMHHPDFQELEGAWRGLNYLIFNTETDEMLKIRVMNISKKDLSKTLKKYKG
;
A
#
# COMPACT_ATOMS: atom_id res chain seq x y z
N MET A 1 47.88 -26.12 -23.30
CA MET A 1 48.16 -26.00 -21.85
C MET A 1 48.01 -24.52 -21.54
N ALA A 2 46.91 -24.00 -21.01
CA ALA A 2 45.79 -24.59 -20.28
C ALA A 2 44.51 -23.72 -20.51
N GLU A 3 43.36 -24.41 -20.59
CA GLU A 3 42.06 -24.10 -19.94
C GLU A 3 41.33 -22.80 -20.34
N THR A 4 40.30 -22.84 -21.20
CA THR A 4 38.87 -23.10 -20.89
C THR A 4 38.30 -22.27 -19.74
N ASP A 5 37.43 -21.30 -20.04
CA ASP A 5 36.13 -21.24 -19.38
C ASP A 5 35.10 -20.48 -20.23
N ALA A 6 34.14 -21.27 -20.71
CA ALA A 6 32.95 -20.84 -21.39
C ALA A 6 31.91 -20.43 -20.35
N ASN A 7 31.59 -19.14 -20.28
CA ASN A 7 30.46 -18.66 -19.47
C ASN A 7 29.16 -18.86 -20.26
N ALA A 8 28.68 -20.11 -20.30
CA ALA A 8 27.32 -20.44 -20.68
C ALA A 8 26.42 -20.24 -19.45
N GLN A 9 25.72 -19.11 -19.41
CA GLN A 9 24.65 -18.89 -18.44
C GLN A 9 23.50 -19.87 -18.74
N ALA A 10 23.44 -20.96 -17.96
CA ALA A 10 22.30 -21.84 -17.89
C ALA A 10 21.20 -21.18 -17.04
N GLN A 11 20.03 -20.96 -17.67
CA GLN A 11 18.76 -20.69 -17.00
C GLN A 11 18.31 -21.93 -16.22
N PRO A 12 17.87 -21.80 -14.95
CA PRO A 12 17.08 -22.80 -14.28
C PRO A 12 15.66 -22.24 -14.04
N GLU A 13 14.78 -22.31 -15.03
CA GLU A 13 13.36 -21.95 -14.86
C GLU A 13 12.36 -23.04 -15.29
N ALA A 14 12.79 -24.30 -15.50
CA ALA A 14 11.88 -25.34 -16.00
C ALA A 14 12.00 -26.71 -15.28
N GLN A 15 12.21 -26.73 -13.96
CA GLN A 15 12.26 -27.99 -13.19
C GLN A 15 11.28 -28.10 -12.03
N THR A 16 10.50 -27.05 -11.74
CA THR A 16 9.59 -27.06 -10.58
C THR A 16 8.20 -27.63 -10.90
N GLU A 17 7.72 -27.57 -12.15
CA GLU A 17 6.37 -28.07 -12.50
C GLU A 17 6.29 -29.59 -12.69
N THR A 18 7.40 -30.25 -13.03
CA THR A 18 7.40 -31.69 -13.34
C THR A 18 7.49 -32.59 -12.10
N VAL A 19 8.06 -32.09 -11.00
CA VAL A 19 8.24 -32.86 -9.76
C VAL A 19 6.92 -33.05 -9.01
N GLU A 20 6.08 -32.02 -8.92
CA GLU A 20 4.79 -32.12 -8.22
C GLU A 20 3.80 -33.06 -8.94
N ALA A 21 3.80 -33.06 -10.27
CA ALA A 21 2.94 -33.96 -11.06
C ALA A 21 3.30 -35.45 -10.84
N SER A 22 4.60 -35.76 -10.69
CA SER A 22 5.08 -37.12 -10.45
C SER A 22 4.80 -37.61 -9.02
N GLU A 23 4.86 -36.70 -8.04
CA GLU A 23 4.53 -37.02 -6.65
C GLU A 23 3.02 -37.29 -6.48
N PHE A 24 2.18 -36.49 -7.14
CA PHE A 24 0.73 -36.66 -7.13
C PHE A 24 0.29 -38.00 -7.72
N GLY A 25 0.84 -38.40 -8.87
CA GLY A 25 0.57 -39.72 -9.47
C GLY A 25 0.99 -40.89 -8.56
N SER A 26 2.09 -40.73 -7.83
CA SER A 26 2.57 -41.73 -6.87
C SER A 26 1.63 -41.90 -5.67
N LEU A 27 0.99 -40.82 -5.21
CA LEU A 27 0.00 -40.85 -4.13
C LEU A 27 -1.31 -41.52 -4.57
N LEU A 28 -1.78 -41.24 -5.79
CA LEU A 28 -2.98 -41.84 -6.36
C LEU A 28 -2.85 -43.36 -6.49
N GLN A 29 -1.68 -43.83 -6.93
CA GLN A 29 -1.43 -45.25 -7.12
C GLN A 29 -1.35 -46.02 -5.78
N ARG A 30 -0.95 -45.35 -4.69
CA ARG A 30 -0.88 -45.94 -3.35
C ARG A 30 -2.26 -46.14 -2.71
N GLU A 31 -3.15 -45.16 -2.85
CA GLU A 31 -4.48 -45.18 -2.20
C GLU A 31 -5.51 -46.00 -2.98
N PHE A 32 -5.56 -45.89 -4.30
CA PHE A 32 -6.60 -46.55 -5.10
C PHE A 32 -6.23 -47.96 -5.59
N LYS A 33 -4.93 -48.33 -5.54
CA LYS A 33 -4.40 -49.64 -5.96
C LYS A 33 -5.03 -50.20 -7.27
N PRO A 34 -5.01 -49.44 -8.37
CA PRO A 34 -5.58 -49.88 -9.64
C PRO A 34 -4.85 -51.10 -10.20
N LYS A 35 -5.61 -52.11 -10.67
CA LYS A 35 -5.08 -53.41 -11.11
C LYS A 35 -4.74 -53.46 -12.61
N SER A 36 -5.06 -52.42 -13.38
CA SER A 36 -4.76 -52.32 -14.82
C SER A 36 -4.39 -50.87 -15.17
N ASP A 37 -3.66 -50.69 -16.29
CA ASP A 37 -3.27 -49.34 -16.73
C ASP A 37 -4.48 -48.49 -17.16
N GLN A 38 -5.54 -49.11 -17.70
CA GLN A 38 -6.81 -48.43 -17.95
C GLN A 38 -7.47 -47.91 -16.67
N ALA A 39 -7.32 -48.63 -15.54
CA ALA A 39 -7.89 -48.19 -14.26
C ALA A 39 -7.08 -47.02 -13.65
N LYS A 40 -5.78 -46.92 -13.91
CA LYS A 40 -4.97 -45.74 -13.51
C LYS A 40 -5.44 -44.50 -14.24
N GLU A 41 -5.56 -44.60 -15.57
CA GLU A 41 -5.99 -43.49 -16.43
C GLU A 41 -7.43 -43.04 -16.09
N ALA A 42 -8.33 -43.98 -15.80
CA ALA A 42 -9.68 -43.67 -15.35
C ALA A 42 -9.71 -42.93 -13.99
N VAL A 43 -8.85 -43.32 -13.04
CA VAL A 43 -8.75 -42.67 -11.72
C VAL A 43 -8.13 -41.27 -11.84
N GLU A 44 -7.08 -41.10 -12.64
CA GLU A 44 -6.48 -39.79 -12.90
C GLU A 44 -7.49 -38.82 -13.53
N ASN A 45 -8.25 -39.28 -14.53
CA ASN A 45 -9.28 -38.49 -15.16
C ASN A 45 -10.43 -38.14 -14.20
N ALA A 46 -10.86 -39.08 -13.34
CA ALA A 46 -11.89 -38.83 -12.34
C ALA A 46 -11.44 -37.83 -11.28
N VAL A 47 -10.19 -37.92 -10.81
CA VAL A 47 -9.63 -36.99 -9.82
C VAL A 47 -9.39 -35.62 -10.45
N ARG A 48 -8.93 -35.54 -11.69
CA ARG A 48 -8.83 -34.27 -12.43
C ARG A 48 -10.19 -33.60 -12.55
N THR A 49 -11.21 -34.35 -12.98
CA THR A 49 -12.58 -33.82 -13.10
C THR A 49 -13.12 -33.33 -11.75
N LEU A 50 -12.85 -34.07 -10.68
CA LEU A 50 -13.25 -33.69 -9.33
C LEU A 50 -12.48 -32.48 -8.80
N ALA A 51 -11.19 -32.36 -9.11
CA ALA A 51 -10.37 -31.20 -8.77
C ALA A 51 -10.82 -29.95 -9.54
N GLU A 52 -11.15 -30.08 -10.82
CA GLU A 52 -11.74 -29.00 -11.63
C GLU A 52 -13.08 -28.53 -11.06
N GLN A 53 -13.98 -29.47 -10.71
CA GLN A 53 -15.25 -29.15 -10.07
C GLN A 53 -15.08 -28.54 -8.67
N ALA A 54 -14.12 -29.01 -7.88
CA ALA A 54 -13.82 -28.45 -6.55
C ALA A 54 -13.22 -27.03 -6.64
N LEU A 55 -12.37 -26.77 -7.64
CA LEU A 55 -11.80 -25.44 -7.89
C LEU A 55 -12.83 -24.47 -8.47
N GLN A 56 -13.84 -24.93 -9.21
CA GLN A 56 -14.95 -24.09 -9.68
C GLN A 56 -15.79 -23.51 -8.52
N HIS A 57 -15.88 -24.23 -7.41
CA HIS A 57 -16.65 -23.83 -6.22
C HIS A 57 -15.80 -23.20 -5.11
N THR A 58 -14.47 -23.11 -5.27
CA THR A 58 -13.61 -22.39 -4.33
C THR A 58 -13.43 -20.95 -4.81
N THR A 59 -13.77 -19.98 -3.97
CA THR A 59 -13.54 -18.56 -4.27
C THR A 59 -12.04 -18.31 -4.20
N LEU A 60 -11.32 -18.59 -5.30
CA LEU A 60 -9.96 -18.11 -5.48
C LEU A 60 -10.05 -16.59 -5.51
N ILE A 61 -9.69 -15.94 -4.40
CA ILE A 61 -9.58 -14.49 -4.35
C ILE A 61 -8.53 -14.10 -5.40
N SER A 62 -9.00 -13.64 -6.55
CA SER A 62 -8.15 -13.26 -7.67
C SER A 62 -7.22 -12.12 -7.22
N LYS A 63 -5.93 -12.25 -7.57
CA LYS A 63 -4.93 -11.17 -7.40
C LYS A 63 -5.39 -9.86 -8.07
N ASP A 64 -6.25 -9.93 -9.08
CA ASP A 64 -6.81 -8.76 -9.77
C ASP A 64 -7.86 -8.03 -8.95
N VAL A 65 -8.57 -8.69 -8.02
CA VAL A 65 -9.55 -8.01 -7.16
C VAL A 65 -8.84 -7.12 -6.16
N LEU A 66 -7.77 -7.60 -5.53
CA LEU A 66 -6.94 -6.79 -4.62
C LEU A 66 -6.32 -5.60 -5.36
N LYS A 67 -5.74 -5.83 -6.53
CA LYS A 67 -5.17 -4.77 -7.36
C LYS A 67 -6.22 -3.75 -7.81
N SER A 68 -7.44 -4.19 -8.11
CA SER A 68 -8.56 -3.30 -8.45
C SER A 68 -8.98 -2.45 -7.25
N ILE A 69 -9.04 -3.03 -6.04
CA ILE A 69 -9.34 -2.29 -4.81
C ILE A 69 -8.24 -1.25 -4.53
N GLU A 70 -6.96 -1.63 -4.63
CA GLU A 70 -5.83 -0.70 -4.48
C GLU A 70 -5.91 0.45 -5.48
N SER A 71 -6.28 0.17 -6.75
CA SER A 71 -6.45 1.21 -7.76
C SER A 71 -7.59 2.17 -7.44
N MET A 72 -8.69 1.67 -6.85
CA MET A 72 -9.81 2.49 -6.41
C MET A 72 -9.43 3.36 -5.21
N ILE A 73 -8.69 2.82 -4.25
CA ILE A 73 -8.16 3.57 -3.10
C ILE A 73 -7.24 4.69 -3.60
N ALA A 74 -6.30 4.39 -4.51
CA ALA A 74 -5.40 5.39 -5.07
C ALA A 74 -6.15 6.51 -5.81
N ALA A 75 -7.24 6.19 -6.49
CA ALA A 75 -8.08 7.19 -7.14
C ALA A 75 -8.81 8.09 -6.13
N ILE A 76 -9.26 7.54 -5.00
CA ILE A 76 -9.85 8.31 -3.90
C ILE A 76 -8.80 9.21 -3.25
N ASP A 77 -7.64 8.66 -2.91
CA ASP A 77 -6.54 9.40 -2.29
C ASP A 77 -6.07 10.56 -3.17
N ARG A 78 -6.04 10.36 -4.49
CA ARG A 78 -5.75 11.43 -5.44
C ARG A 78 -6.79 12.55 -5.36
N LYS A 79 -8.09 12.22 -5.37
CA LYS A 79 -9.15 13.23 -5.27
C LYS A 79 -9.12 13.97 -3.92
N LEU A 80 -8.87 13.25 -2.83
CA LEU A 80 -8.72 13.84 -1.51
C LEU A 80 -7.51 14.77 -1.44
N SER A 81 -6.37 14.32 -1.98
CA SER A 81 -5.14 15.12 -2.03
C SER A 81 -5.34 16.39 -2.85
N GLU A 82 -5.96 16.30 -4.02
CA GLU A 82 -6.28 17.47 -4.85
C GLU A 82 -7.17 18.46 -4.08
N GLN A 83 -8.21 17.99 -3.40
CA GLN A 83 -9.11 18.86 -2.64
C GLN A 83 -8.44 19.49 -1.42
N ILE A 84 -7.67 18.72 -0.64
CA ILE A 84 -6.93 19.22 0.52
C ILE A 84 -5.89 20.22 0.05
N ASN A 85 -5.23 19.98 -1.09
CA ASN A 85 -4.25 20.90 -1.64
C ASN A 85 -4.87 22.28 -1.92
N LEU A 86 -6.08 22.32 -2.48
CA LEU A 86 -6.82 23.56 -2.70
C LEU A 86 -7.17 24.28 -1.39
N ILE A 87 -7.59 23.54 -0.36
CA ILE A 87 -7.96 24.10 0.95
C ILE A 87 -6.71 24.67 1.65
N MET A 88 -5.62 23.90 1.71
CA MET A 88 -4.38 24.28 2.39
C MET A 88 -3.66 25.44 1.70
N HIS A 89 -3.78 25.56 0.37
CA HIS A 89 -3.18 26.66 -0.40
C HIS A 89 -4.11 27.85 -0.59
N HIS A 90 -5.28 27.86 0.05
CA HIS A 90 -6.14 29.03 0.03
C HIS A 90 -5.46 30.19 0.78
N PRO A 91 -5.42 31.42 0.22
CA PRO A 91 -4.69 32.55 0.80
C PRO A 91 -5.12 32.86 2.24
N ASP A 92 -6.43 32.82 2.52
CA ASP A 92 -6.94 33.06 3.88
C ASP A 92 -6.48 32.00 4.89
N PHE A 93 -6.37 30.74 4.45
CA PHE A 93 -5.88 29.66 5.30
C PHE A 93 -4.37 29.81 5.55
N GLN A 94 -3.59 30.12 4.52
CA GLN A 94 -2.15 30.34 4.64
C GLN A 94 -1.80 31.56 5.50
N GLU A 95 -2.57 32.65 5.43
CA GLU A 95 -2.37 33.82 6.30
C GLU A 95 -2.56 33.44 7.77
N LEU A 96 -3.64 32.71 8.07
CA LEU A 96 -3.93 32.24 9.43
C LEU A 96 -2.89 31.21 9.89
N GLU A 97 -2.59 30.21 9.07
CA GLU A 97 -1.62 29.16 9.37
C GLU A 97 -0.23 29.75 9.59
N GLY A 98 0.20 30.71 8.76
CA GLY A 98 1.48 31.40 8.92
C GLY A 98 1.59 32.11 10.28
N ALA A 99 0.53 32.82 10.70
CA ALA A 99 0.50 33.47 12.01
C ALA A 99 0.59 32.46 13.16
N TRP A 100 -0.16 31.36 13.10
CA TRP A 100 -0.18 30.34 14.15
C TRP A 100 1.08 29.47 14.17
N ARG A 101 1.64 29.11 13.01
CA ARG A 101 2.93 28.41 12.93
C ARG A 101 4.07 29.29 13.42
N GLY A 102 4.05 30.59 13.13
CA GLY A 102 5.02 31.54 13.68
C GLY A 102 4.94 31.65 15.20
N LEU A 103 3.72 31.73 15.76
CA LEU A 103 3.51 31.71 17.21
C LEU A 103 3.95 30.37 17.83
N ASN A 104 3.61 29.25 17.21
CA ASN A 104 4.02 27.92 17.64
C ASN A 104 5.55 27.84 17.68
N TYR A 105 6.22 28.26 16.60
CA TYR A 105 7.68 28.33 16.54
C TYR A 105 8.25 29.16 17.71
N LEU A 106 7.69 30.35 17.98
CA LEU A 106 8.14 31.18 19.09
C LEU A 106 8.01 30.46 20.44
N ILE A 107 6.88 29.79 20.70
CA ILE A 107 6.63 29.09 21.96
C ILE A 107 7.59 27.89 22.12
N PHE A 108 7.74 27.08 21.09
CA PHE A 108 8.54 25.84 21.18
C PHE A 108 10.05 26.07 21.17
N ASN A 109 10.51 27.22 20.67
CA ASN A 109 11.93 27.58 20.66
C ASN A 109 12.33 28.54 21.80
N THR A 110 11.39 28.90 22.68
CA THR A 110 11.68 29.73 23.84
C THR A 110 11.56 28.91 25.11
N GLU A 111 12.65 28.81 25.87
CA GLU A 111 12.62 28.24 27.21
C GLU A 111 11.92 29.23 28.16
N THR A 112 10.62 29.03 28.37
CA THR A 112 9.83 29.85 29.29
C THR A 112 10.00 29.34 30.72
N ASP A 113 10.47 30.19 31.64
CA ASP A 113 10.57 29.93 33.08
C ASP A 113 9.73 30.94 33.88
N GLU A 114 9.93 31.05 35.21
CA GLU A 114 9.22 32.03 36.03
C GLU A 114 9.51 33.49 35.63
N MET A 115 10.67 33.74 35.03
CA MET A 115 11.16 35.06 34.62
C MET A 115 10.67 35.44 33.21
N LEU A 116 10.40 34.47 32.33
CA LEU A 116 10.00 34.71 30.95
C LEU A 116 8.55 34.31 30.66
N LYS A 117 7.71 35.29 30.34
CA LYS A 117 6.28 35.11 30.04
C LYS A 117 5.92 35.64 28.66
N ILE A 118 5.33 34.79 27.83
CA ILE A 118 4.79 35.17 26.53
C ILE A 118 3.30 35.46 26.69
N ARG A 119 2.86 36.67 26.34
CA ARG A 119 1.44 37.06 26.32
C ARG A 119 1.02 37.42 24.91
N VAL A 120 -0.01 36.74 24.42
CA VAL A 120 -0.51 36.91 23.05
C VAL A 120 -1.80 37.73 23.09
N MET A 121 -1.87 38.76 22.25
CA MET A 121 -3.09 39.54 22.02
C MET A 121 -3.49 39.37 20.55
N ASN A 122 -4.66 38.77 20.31
CA ASN A 122 -5.21 38.63 18.97
C ASN A 122 -5.87 39.94 18.53
N ILE A 123 -5.27 40.63 17.56
CA ILE A 123 -5.83 41.83 16.95
C ILE A 123 -5.39 41.94 15.49
N SER A 124 -6.29 42.36 14.60
CA SER A 124 -5.93 42.62 13.21
C SER A 124 -5.10 43.90 13.08
N LYS A 125 -4.24 43.99 12.06
CA LYS A 125 -3.46 45.21 11.77
C LYS A 125 -4.36 46.44 11.56
N LYS A 126 -5.53 46.24 10.95
CA LYS A 126 -6.52 47.30 10.69
C LYS A 126 -7.11 47.83 11.99
N ASP A 127 -7.49 46.93 12.90
CA ASP A 127 -8.09 47.30 14.19
C ASP A 127 -7.07 47.98 15.11
N LEU A 128 -5.82 47.49 15.12
CA LEU A 128 -4.73 48.14 15.85
C LEU A 128 -4.52 49.58 15.33
N SER A 129 -4.43 49.76 14.01
CA SER A 129 -4.27 51.10 13.40
C SER A 129 -5.44 52.03 13.73
N LYS A 130 -6.67 51.52 13.67
CA LYS A 130 -7.88 52.30 14.00
C LYS A 130 -7.90 52.71 15.47
N THR A 131 -7.54 51.80 16.36
CA THR A 131 -7.51 52.04 17.81
C THR A 131 -6.47 53.11 18.15
N LEU A 132 -5.24 52.97 17.63
CA LEU A 132 -4.17 53.95 17.84
C LEU A 132 -4.49 55.33 17.25
N LYS A 133 -5.22 55.40 16.13
CA LYS A 133 -5.68 56.68 15.55
C LYS A 133 -6.76 57.37 16.39
N LYS A 134 -7.61 56.59 17.06
CA LYS A 134 -8.74 57.11 17.84
C LYS A 134 -8.30 57.71 19.17
N TYR A 135 -7.28 57.13 19.79
CA TYR A 135 -6.74 57.57 21.08
C TYR A 135 -5.29 58.05 20.86
N LYS A 136 -5.13 59.32 20.48
CA LYS A 136 -3.82 59.90 20.12
C LYS A 136 -2.91 60.27 21.31
N GLY A 137 -3.34 60.02 22.55
CA GLY A 137 -2.73 60.59 23.74
C GLY A 137 -3.31 61.95 24.04
#